data_AF-A0AAU8RJ65-F1
#
_entry.id   AF-A0AAU8RJ65-F1
#
_cell.length_a   1.000
_cell.length_b   1.000
_cell.length_c   1.000
_cell.angle_alpha   90.00
_cell.angle_beta   90.00
_cell.angle_gamma   90.00
#
_symmetry.space_group_name_H-M   'P 1'
#
loop_
_entity.id
_entity.type
_entity.pdbx_description
1 polymer ?
#
loop_
_entity_poly.entity_id
_entity_poly.type
_entity_poly.pdbx_seq_one_letter_code
_entity_poly.pdbx_strand_id
1 'polypeptide(L)'
;MKNILTILIFWITSIAIAQEYYQIAGTEKILSTKDSIQKFLNKTKDNYNKTSVKKYGYIANSVIYEFGETIKRNDSTITFVKLSLDLKKVDYKRDEIFELQDEKLTELELITLTGSKLNNQILKGKVTFINLWFVNCAPCLKEIPQLNTLKIKYENKVNFIAITFDPKSKVIEFLKRKPFNFDIVTDQKELLDNFFKPGAYPKILIVNKEGVISFISNGIREEESDSDNVQHTITELQEQLNQLISK
;
A
#
# COMPACT_ATOMS: atom_id res chain seq x y z
N MET A 1 7.68 81.26 35.15
CA MET A 1 6.82 80.34 35.93
C MET A 1 5.48 80.17 35.25
N LYS A 2 5.25 79.00 34.64
CA LYS A 2 4.01 78.19 34.66
C LYS A 2 4.03 77.27 33.45
N ASN A 3 4.51 76.06 33.71
CA ASN A 3 4.31 74.88 32.87
C ASN A 3 2.81 74.54 32.90
N ILE A 4 2.17 74.38 31.74
CA ILE A 4 0.98 73.53 31.63
C ILE A 4 1.20 72.59 30.44
N LEU A 5 1.47 71.37 30.87
CA LEU A 5 1.65 70.10 30.20
C LEU A 5 0.62 69.84 29.09
N THR A 6 1.09 69.72 27.84
CA THR A 6 0.32 69.20 26.72
C THR A 6 0.14 67.68 26.90
N ILE A 7 -1.01 67.23 27.41
CA ILE A 7 -1.32 65.79 27.48
C ILE A 7 -1.89 65.37 26.11
N LEU A 8 -1.00 64.86 25.26
CA LEU A 8 -1.35 64.12 24.05
C LEU A 8 -1.82 62.72 24.45
N ILE A 9 -3.14 62.55 24.61
CA ILE A 9 -3.75 61.22 24.76
C ILE A 9 -3.72 60.57 23.37
N PHE A 10 -2.69 59.76 23.12
CA PHE A 10 -2.66 58.82 22.01
C PHE A 10 -3.78 57.79 22.26
N TRP A 11 -4.94 57.99 21.63
CA TRP A 11 -5.94 56.95 21.47
C TRP A 11 -5.34 55.88 20.56
N ILE A 12 -4.62 54.92 21.16
CA ILE A 12 -4.35 53.64 20.50
C ILE A 12 -5.71 52.95 20.40
N THR A 13 -6.43 53.21 19.32
CA THR A 13 -7.55 52.36 18.94
C THR A 13 -6.93 51.02 18.56
N SER A 14 -6.95 50.08 19.51
CA SER A 14 -6.73 48.68 19.21
C SER A 14 -7.83 48.25 18.26
N ILE A 15 -7.57 48.35 16.96
CA ILE A 15 -8.39 47.72 15.93
C ILE A 15 -8.28 46.23 16.23
N ALA A 16 -9.30 45.68 16.89
CA ALA A 16 -9.45 44.25 17.03
C ALA A 16 -9.75 43.70 15.63
N ILE A 17 -8.69 43.33 14.91
CA ILE A 17 -8.83 42.65 13.62
C ILE A 17 -9.40 41.28 13.96
N ALA A 18 -10.64 41.01 13.55
CA ALA A 18 -11.25 39.70 13.71
C ALA A 18 -10.36 38.66 13.02
N GLN A 19 -9.97 37.62 13.74
CA GLN A 19 -9.02 36.64 13.24
C GLN A 19 -9.68 35.79 12.15
N GLU A 20 -9.00 35.65 11.01
CA GLU A 20 -9.51 34.86 9.89
C GLU A 20 -9.10 33.39 10.01
N TYR A 21 -10.09 32.51 9.82
CA TYR A 21 -9.93 31.07 9.83
C TYR A 21 -10.61 30.44 8.62
N TYR A 22 -10.05 29.33 8.16
CA TYR A 22 -10.51 28.57 7.01
C TYR A 22 -10.81 27.14 7.44
N GLN A 23 -12.08 26.75 7.44
CA GLN A 23 -12.50 25.39 7.82
C GLN A 23 -12.75 24.56 6.57
N ILE A 24 -12.11 23.39 6.47
CA ILE A 24 -12.37 22.47 5.35
C ILE A 24 -13.77 21.87 5.51
N ALA A 25 -14.64 22.14 4.53
CA ALA A 25 -16.04 21.74 4.57
C ALA A 25 -16.18 20.22 4.73
N GLY A 26 -17.09 19.79 5.61
CA GLY A 26 -17.29 18.37 5.93
C GLY A 26 -16.24 17.77 6.85
N THR A 27 -15.34 18.56 7.43
CA THR A 27 -14.33 18.11 8.39
C THR A 27 -14.19 19.06 9.59
N GLU A 28 -13.54 18.57 10.64
CA GLU A 28 -13.13 19.38 11.81
C GLU A 28 -11.82 20.16 11.56
N LYS A 29 -11.23 20.08 10.36
CA LYS A 29 -9.94 20.70 10.08
C LYS A 29 -10.07 22.21 9.90
N ILE A 30 -9.39 22.96 10.77
CA ILE A 30 -9.28 24.42 10.72
C ILE A 30 -7.85 24.83 10.36
N LEU A 31 -7.74 25.85 9.52
CA LEU A 31 -6.51 26.41 8.96
C LEU A 31 -6.49 27.92 9.17
N SER A 32 -5.35 28.50 9.54
CA SER A 32 -5.24 29.91 9.94
C SER A 32 -4.49 30.79 8.93
N THR A 33 -3.90 30.20 7.88
CA THR A 33 -3.17 30.94 6.84
C THR A 33 -3.39 30.33 5.45
N LYS A 34 -3.24 31.15 4.40
CA LYS A 34 -3.29 30.66 3.01
C LYS A 34 -2.22 29.60 2.72
N ASP A 35 -1.03 29.74 3.29
CA ASP A 35 0.04 28.73 3.22
C ASP A 35 -0.38 27.39 3.84
N SER A 36 -1.11 27.42 4.97
CA SER A 36 -1.61 26.21 5.60
C SER A 36 -2.67 25.50 4.75
N ILE A 37 -3.44 26.25 3.95
CA ILE A 37 -4.34 25.72 2.91
C ILE A 37 -3.52 25.02 1.83
N GLN A 38 -2.53 25.69 1.22
CA GLN A 38 -1.74 25.09 0.16
C GLN A 38 -1.02 23.81 0.59
N LYS A 39 -0.45 23.80 1.81
CA LYS A 39 0.18 22.60 2.38
C LYS A 39 -0.82 21.46 2.58
N PHE A 40 -2.04 21.78 2.99
CA PHE A 40 -3.13 20.80 3.13
C PHE A 40 -3.58 20.24 1.77
N LEU A 41 -3.70 21.08 0.73
CA LEU A 41 -4.04 20.67 -0.63
C LEU A 41 -3.00 19.72 -1.20
N ASN A 42 -1.72 20.06 -1.07
CA ASN A 42 -0.61 19.22 -1.55
C ASN A 42 -0.63 17.85 -0.86
N LYS A 43 -0.77 17.83 0.48
CA LYS A 43 -0.87 16.56 1.23
C LYS A 43 -2.09 15.73 0.81
N THR A 44 -3.23 16.37 0.55
CA THR A 44 -4.45 15.72 0.09
C THR A 44 -4.24 15.10 -1.30
N LYS A 45 -3.62 15.82 -2.23
CA LYS A 45 -3.24 15.31 -3.56
C LYS A 45 -2.36 14.08 -3.45
N ASP A 46 -1.30 14.15 -2.65
CA ASP A 46 -0.33 13.06 -2.47
C ASP A 46 -1.01 11.82 -1.88
N ASN A 47 -1.84 12.00 -0.86
CA ASN A 47 -2.59 10.91 -0.25
C ASN A 47 -3.57 10.24 -1.22
N TYR A 48 -4.31 11.04 -2.01
CA TYR A 48 -5.21 10.53 -3.03
C TYR A 48 -4.44 9.73 -4.09
N ASN A 49 -3.30 10.24 -4.57
CA ASN A 49 -2.50 9.59 -5.61
C ASN A 49 -1.84 8.30 -5.14
N LYS A 50 -1.51 8.16 -3.84
CA LYS A 50 -0.95 6.91 -3.29
C LYS A 50 -1.92 5.72 -3.41
N THR A 51 -3.22 5.96 -3.30
CA THR A 51 -4.25 4.91 -3.22
C THR A 51 -5.10 4.78 -4.48
N SER A 52 -5.47 5.91 -5.10
CA SER A 52 -6.46 5.95 -6.18
C SER A 52 -5.91 5.57 -7.55
N VAL A 53 -4.60 5.77 -7.78
CA VAL A 53 -3.95 5.37 -9.03
C VAL A 53 -4.01 3.88 -9.21
N LYS A 54 -3.64 3.12 -8.16
CA LYS A 54 -3.61 1.66 -8.16
C LYS A 54 -5.01 1.04 -8.21
N LYS A 55 -6.03 1.70 -7.65
CA LYS A 55 -7.39 1.17 -7.52
C LYS A 55 -8.32 1.56 -8.66
N TYR A 56 -8.18 2.78 -9.19
CA TYR A 56 -9.13 3.35 -10.15
C TYR A 56 -8.48 3.84 -11.45
N GLY A 57 -7.16 3.92 -11.54
CA GLY A 57 -6.47 4.44 -12.72
C GLY A 57 -6.59 5.96 -12.89
N TYR A 58 -6.80 6.70 -11.79
CA TYR A 58 -6.87 8.16 -11.79
C TYR A 58 -5.82 8.75 -10.85
N ILE A 59 -5.19 9.85 -11.29
CA ILE A 59 -4.46 10.78 -10.41
C ILE A 59 -5.32 12.01 -10.16
N ALA A 60 -5.22 12.60 -8.98
CA ALA A 60 -5.52 13.99 -8.75
C ALA A 60 -4.42 14.83 -9.41
N ASN A 61 -4.77 15.49 -10.50
CA ASN A 61 -3.92 16.48 -11.18
C ASN A 61 -3.76 17.72 -10.30
N SER A 62 -4.85 18.17 -9.70
CA SER A 62 -4.87 19.23 -8.70
C SER A 62 -5.99 19.01 -7.67
N VAL A 63 -5.85 19.66 -6.50
CA VAL A 63 -6.95 19.82 -5.54
C VAL A 63 -7.37 21.27 -5.64
N ILE A 64 -8.56 21.49 -6.18
CA ILE A 64 -9.16 22.81 -6.35
C ILE A 64 -9.91 23.13 -5.05
N TYR A 65 -9.87 24.40 -4.65
CA TYR A 65 -10.64 24.86 -3.50
C TYR A 65 -11.46 26.09 -3.86
N GLU A 66 -12.63 26.18 -3.24
CA GLU A 66 -13.53 27.31 -3.37
C GLU A 66 -13.93 27.80 -1.97
N PHE A 67 -13.93 29.12 -1.78
CA PHE A 67 -14.46 29.72 -0.57
C PHE A 67 -15.98 29.70 -0.63
N GLY A 68 -16.58 29.03 0.34
CA GLY A 68 -18.01 28.94 0.54
C GLY A 68 -18.50 29.96 1.57
N GLU A 69 -19.49 29.54 2.35
CA GLU A 69 -20.11 30.39 3.36
C GLU A 69 -19.09 30.91 4.37
N THR A 70 -19.37 32.10 4.89
CA THR A 70 -18.56 32.75 5.92
C THR A 70 -19.42 33.03 7.14
N ILE A 71 -18.98 32.56 8.30
CA ILE A 71 -19.60 32.82 9.58
C ILE A 71 -18.74 33.81 10.35
N LYS A 72 -19.32 34.95 10.71
CA LYS A 72 -18.70 35.90 11.64
C LYS A 72 -19.12 35.57 13.07
N ARG A 73 -18.15 35.51 13.96
CA ARG A 73 -18.28 35.48 15.41
C ARG A 73 -17.56 36.68 16.00
N ASN A 74 -17.85 37.01 17.25
CA ASN A 74 -17.42 38.25 17.92
C ASN A 74 -15.96 38.66 17.63
N ASP A 75 -15.02 37.71 17.62
CA ASP A 75 -13.60 37.94 17.40
C ASP A 75 -13.02 37.22 16.17
N SER A 76 -13.85 36.52 15.39
CA SER A 76 -13.38 35.54 14.40
C SER A 76 -14.26 35.51 13.16
N THR A 77 -13.64 35.41 11.98
CA THR A 77 -14.34 35.15 10.72
C THR A 77 -13.92 33.79 10.21
N ILE A 78 -14.88 32.85 10.12
CA ILE A 78 -14.65 31.48 9.66
C ILE A 78 -15.21 31.36 8.24
N THR A 79 -14.34 31.10 7.27
CA THR A 79 -14.71 30.82 5.88
C THR A 79 -14.64 29.32 5.64
N PHE A 80 -15.71 28.72 5.12
CA PHE A 80 -15.69 27.31 4.73
C PHE A 80 -14.97 27.15 3.39
N VAL A 81 -14.09 26.17 3.30
CA VAL A 81 -13.34 25.85 2.08
C VAL A 81 -13.87 24.52 1.54
N LYS A 82 -14.54 24.57 0.40
CA LYS A 82 -14.97 23.38 -0.34
C LYS A 82 -13.81 22.88 -1.18
N LEU A 83 -13.59 21.56 -1.20
CA LEU A 83 -12.52 20.93 -1.96
C LEU A 83 -13.09 20.08 -3.08
N SER A 84 -12.49 20.18 -4.25
CA SER A 84 -12.79 19.34 -5.41
C SER A 84 -11.49 18.77 -5.96
N LEU A 85 -11.55 17.53 -6.46
CA LEU A 85 -10.42 16.88 -7.12
C LEU A 85 -10.57 17.03 -8.63
N ASP A 86 -9.53 17.60 -9.26
CA ASP A 86 -9.37 17.50 -10.70
C ASP A 86 -8.70 16.17 -11.03
N LEU A 87 -9.47 15.22 -11.52
CA LEU A 87 -9.01 13.85 -11.78
C LEU A 87 -8.58 13.70 -13.24
N LYS A 88 -7.34 13.23 -13.44
CA LYS A 88 -6.83 12.82 -14.75
C LYS A 88 -6.76 11.31 -14.80
N LYS A 89 -7.43 10.72 -15.79
CA LYS A 89 -7.25 9.31 -16.13
C LYS A 89 -5.81 9.11 -16.61
N VAL A 90 -5.10 8.21 -15.94
CA VAL A 90 -3.78 7.75 -16.36
C VAL A 90 -3.91 6.34 -16.88
N ASP A 91 -3.15 6.01 -17.91
CA ASP A 91 -3.07 4.66 -18.45
C ASP A 91 -2.22 3.79 -17.50
N TYR A 92 -2.74 3.58 -16.29
CA TYR A 92 -2.14 2.72 -15.28
C TYR A 92 -2.61 1.29 -15.57
N LYS A 93 -1.89 0.60 -16.44
CA LYS A 93 -2.11 -0.82 -16.68
C LYS A 93 -1.60 -1.58 -15.46
N ARG A 94 -2.53 -2.09 -14.63
CA ARG A 94 -2.22 -2.95 -13.49
C ARG A 94 -1.54 -4.23 -14.03
N ASP A 95 -0.59 -4.79 -13.29
CA ASP A 95 0.04 -6.06 -13.68
C ASP A 95 -1.05 -7.12 -13.94
N GLU A 96 -0.96 -7.84 -15.06
CA GLU A 96 -1.97 -8.82 -15.51
C GLU A 96 -2.30 -9.85 -14.41
N ILE A 97 -1.33 -10.17 -13.54
CA ILE A 97 -1.54 -11.06 -12.40
C ILE A 97 -2.73 -10.68 -11.51
N PHE A 98 -3.04 -9.39 -11.39
CA PHE A 98 -4.15 -8.94 -10.54
C PHE A 98 -5.53 -9.26 -11.12
N GLU A 99 -5.61 -9.61 -12.40
CA GLU A 99 -6.82 -10.11 -13.05
C GLU A 99 -7.16 -11.53 -12.57
N LEU A 100 -6.20 -12.24 -11.95
CA LEU A 100 -6.41 -13.57 -11.37
C LEU A 100 -7.07 -13.51 -9.98
N GLN A 101 -7.28 -12.33 -9.40
CA GLN A 101 -7.90 -12.24 -8.09
C GLN A 101 -9.38 -12.67 -8.18
N ASP A 102 -9.82 -13.45 -7.20
CA ASP A 102 -11.13 -14.10 -7.14
C ASP A 102 -11.37 -15.20 -8.20
N GLU A 103 -10.37 -15.47 -9.05
CA GLU A 103 -10.38 -16.59 -9.98
C GLU A 103 -9.90 -17.88 -9.31
N LYS A 104 -10.38 -19.01 -9.86
CA LYS A 104 -9.92 -20.32 -9.42
C LYS A 104 -8.53 -20.60 -9.98
N LEU A 105 -7.61 -21.00 -9.10
CA LEU A 105 -6.28 -21.41 -9.52
C LEU A 105 -6.41 -22.61 -10.48
N THR A 106 -5.94 -22.42 -11.71
CA THR A 106 -5.88 -23.47 -12.74
C THR A 106 -5.09 -24.67 -12.22
N GLU A 107 -5.34 -25.86 -12.79
CA GLU A 107 -4.63 -27.07 -12.39
C GLU A 107 -3.12 -26.91 -12.60
N LEU A 108 -2.37 -26.96 -11.51
CA LEU A 108 -0.92 -26.93 -11.49
C LEU A 108 -0.41 -28.34 -11.21
N GLU A 109 0.59 -28.76 -11.98
CA GLU A 109 1.37 -29.96 -11.69
C GLU A 109 2.84 -29.55 -11.53
N LEU A 110 3.26 -29.34 -10.27
CA LEU A 110 4.60 -28.86 -9.95
C LEU A 110 5.37 -29.88 -9.14
N ILE A 111 6.69 -29.84 -9.23
CA ILE A 111 7.59 -30.66 -8.42
C ILE A 111 8.50 -29.71 -7.65
N THR A 112 8.55 -29.87 -6.33
CA THR A 112 9.42 -29.06 -5.49
C THR A 112 10.89 -29.44 -5.69
N LEU A 113 11.78 -28.57 -5.21
CA LEU A 113 13.22 -28.80 -5.19
C LEU A 113 13.59 -30.09 -4.44
N THR A 114 12.80 -30.46 -3.43
CA THR A 114 12.92 -31.68 -2.61
C THR A 114 12.28 -32.91 -3.24
N GLY A 115 11.56 -32.77 -4.37
CA GLY A 115 10.93 -33.87 -5.11
C GLY A 115 9.46 -34.12 -4.77
N SER A 116 8.83 -33.31 -3.91
CA SER A 116 7.41 -33.43 -3.59
C SER A 116 6.55 -32.97 -4.77
N LYS A 117 5.54 -33.75 -5.16
CA LYS A 117 4.53 -33.32 -6.14
C LYS A 117 3.55 -32.35 -5.47
N LEU A 118 3.34 -31.19 -6.08
CA LEU A 118 2.32 -30.21 -5.72
C LEU A 118 1.27 -30.18 -6.82
N ASN A 119 0.03 -30.44 -6.44
CA ASN A 119 -1.12 -30.33 -7.34
C ASN A 119 -2.33 -29.74 -6.62
N ASN A 120 -3.35 -29.34 -7.36
CA ASN A 120 -4.52 -28.66 -6.78
C ASN A 120 -5.29 -29.53 -5.78
N GLN A 121 -5.19 -30.87 -5.87
CA GLN A 121 -5.80 -31.75 -4.89
C GLN A 121 -5.12 -31.64 -3.52
N ILE A 122 -3.79 -31.51 -3.50
CA ILE A 122 -2.99 -31.32 -2.28
C ILE A 122 -3.20 -29.92 -1.68
N LEU A 123 -3.52 -28.93 -2.52
CA LEU A 123 -3.78 -27.57 -2.05
C LEU A 123 -5.19 -27.38 -1.47
N LYS A 124 -6.16 -28.23 -1.83
CA LYS A 124 -7.54 -28.14 -1.31
C LYS A 124 -7.61 -28.40 0.18
N GLY A 125 -8.51 -27.68 0.86
CA GLY A 125 -8.75 -27.82 2.30
C GLY A 125 -7.75 -27.07 3.17
N LYS A 126 -6.71 -26.47 2.59
CA LYS A 126 -5.69 -25.69 3.31
C LYS A 126 -5.39 -24.40 2.55
N VAL A 127 -5.20 -23.30 3.28
CA VAL A 127 -4.80 -22.03 2.65
C VAL A 127 -3.42 -22.20 2.05
N THR A 128 -3.18 -21.66 0.86
CA THR A 128 -1.88 -21.74 0.17
C THR A 128 -1.33 -20.35 -0.07
N PHE A 129 -0.13 -20.09 0.43
CA PHE A 129 0.65 -18.88 0.22
C PHE A 129 1.67 -19.15 -0.88
N ILE A 130 1.59 -18.40 -1.98
CA ILE A 130 2.48 -18.53 -3.12
C ILE A 130 3.31 -17.25 -3.23
N ASN A 131 4.64 -17.37 -3.21
CA ASN A 131 5.57 -16.29 -3.46
C ASN A 131 6.24 -16.47 -4.82
N LEU A 132 6.12 -15.48 -5.70
CA LEU A 132 6.83 -15.43 -6.96
C LEU A 132 8.09 -14.59 -6.76
N TRP A 133 9.26 -15.15 -7.05
CA TRP A 133 10.56 -14.54 -6.74
C TRP A 133 11.65 -14.98 -7.73
N PHE A 134 12.84 -14.38 -7.62
CA PHE A 134 14.05 -14.84 -8.30
C PHE A 134 15.31 -14.52 -7.49
N VAL A 135 16.42 -15.21 -7.77
CA VAL A 135 17.66 -15.23 -6.97
C VAL A 135 18.31 -13.85 -6.81
N ASN A 136 18.21 -12.99 -7.82
CA ASN A 136 18.79 -11.64 -7.82
C ASN A 136 17.74 -10.54 -7.59
N CYS A 137 16.62 -10.88 -6.94
CA CYS A 137 15.56 -9.94 -6.62
C CYS A 137 15.83 -9.25 -5.28
N ALA A 138 16.50 -8.10 -5.28
CA ALA A 138 16.82 -7.35 -4.06
C ALA A 138 15.62 -7.16 -3.10
N PRO A 139 14.42 -6.74 -3.54
CA PRO A 139 13.26 -6.66 -2.65
C PRO A 139 12.85 -8.02 -2.08
N CYS A 140 12.81 -9.08 -2.90
CA CYS A 140 12.51 -10.43 -2.43
C CYS A 140 13.46 -10.88 -1.30
N LEU A 141 14.76 -10.60 -1.45
CA LEU A 141 15.75 -10.96 -0.43
C LEU A 141 15.52 -10.28 0.92
N LYS A 142 14.96 -9.07 0.91
CA LYS A 142 14.59 -8.35 2.14
C LYS A 142 13.36 -8.97 2.81
N GLU A 143 12.42 -9.54 2.06
CA GLU A 143 11.23 -10.18 2.63
C GLU A 143 11.50 -11.55 3.26
N ILE A 144 12.42 -12.33 2.67
CA ILE A 144 12.65 -13.73 3.02
C ILE A 144 12.76 -13.98 4.53
N PRO A 145 13.52 -13.21 5.33
CA PRO A 145 13.58 -13.43 6.77
C PRO A 145 12.21 -13.36 7.46
N GLN A 146 11.40 -12.36 7.10
CA GLN A 146 10.06 -12.19 7.67
C GLN A 146 9.09 -13.24 7.15
N LEU A 147 9.20 -13.62 5.87
CA LEU A 147 8.41 -14.72 5.29
C LEU A 147 8.74 -16.07 5.95
N ASN A 148 10.01 -16.32 6.30
CA ASN A 148 10.41 -17.50 7.06
C ASN A 148 9.76 -17.50 8.46
N THR A 149 9.75 -16.36 9.15
CA THR A 149 9.04 -16.21 10.43
C THR A 149 7.53 -16.44 10.27
N LEU A 150 6.95 -15.93 9.19
CA LEU A 150 5.54 -16.15 8.85
C LEU A 150 5.26 -17.65 8.64
N LYS A 151 6.12 -18.36 7.90
CA LYS A 151 5.99 -19.81 7.72
C LYS A 151 5.98 -20.55 9.06
N ILE A 152 6.93 -20.26 9.95
CA ILE A 152 7.00 -20.91 11.28
C ILE A 152 5.67 -20.73 12.04
N LYS A 153 5.07 -19.53 11.99
CA LYS A 153 3.80 -19.24 12.68
C LYS A 153 2.60 -20.02 12.11
N TYR A 154 2.62 -20.35 10.82
CA TYR A 154 1.44 -20.85 10.10
C TYR A 154 1.62 -22.22 9.42
N GLU A 155 2.77 -22.89 9.57
CA GLU A 155 3.13 -24.13 8.84
C GLU A 155 2.07 -25.24 8.91
N ASN A 156 1.40 -25.38 10.06
CA ASN A 156 0.36 -26.38 10.27
C ASN A 156 -0.97 -26.03 9.57
N LYS A 157 -1.17 -24.77 9.20
CA LYS A 157 -2.44 -24.23 8.67
C LYS A 157 -2.36 -23.72 7.24
N VAL A 158 -1.15 -23.43 6.76
CA VAL A 158 -0.90 -22.83 5.45
C VAL A 158 0.20 -23.60 4.71
N ASN A 159 0.00 -23.85 3.42
CA ASN A 159 1.05 -24.34 2.52
C ASN A 159 1.86 -23.15 2.03
N PHE A 160 3.19 -23.22 2.09
CA PHE A 160 4.08 -22.13 1.68
C PHE A 160 4.94 -22.55 0.49
N ILE A 161 4.64 -21.99 -0.68
CA ILE A 161 5.25 -22.34 -1.96
C ILE A 161 5.99 -21.12 -2.50
N ALA A 162 7.20 -21.31 -3.00
CA ALA A 162 7.98 -20.26 -3.63
C ALA A 162 8.34 -20.67 -5.06
N ILE A 163 7.84 -19.95 -6.06
CA ILE A 163 7.99 -20.27 -7.48
C ILE A 163 8.98 -19.30 -8.12
N THR A 164 9.95 -19.84 -8.86
CA THR A 164 10.94 -19.04 -9.61
C THR A 164 11.17 -19.61 -11.01
N PHE A 165 11.51 -18.72 -11.95
CA PHE A 165 12.00 -19.10 -13.28
C PHE A 165 13.48 -19.51 -13.26
N ASP A 166 14.21 -19.25 -12.17
CA ASP A 166 15.63 -19.56 -12.10
C ASP A 166 15.88 -21.09 -12.15
N PRO A 167 16.98 -21.52 -12.79
CA PRO A 167 17.34 -22.93 -12.83
C PRO A 167 17.62 -23.52 -11.45
N LYS A 168 17.27 -24.79 -11.26
CA LYS A 168 17.54 -25.56 -10.03
C LYS A 168 18.95 -25.35 -9.46
N SER A 169 19.98 -25.41 -10.29
CA SER A 169 21.39 -25.24 -9.86
C SER A 169 21.66 -23.87 -9.22
N LYS A 170 21.14 -22.80 -9.82
CA LYS A 170 21.30 -21.42 -9.33
C LYS A 170 20.55 -21.20 -8.02
N VAL A 171 19.36 -21.78 -7.91
CA VAL A 171 18.54 -21.74 -6.70
C VAL A 171 19.22 -22.48 -5.55
N ILE A 172 19.78 -23.68 -5.79
CA ILE A 172 20.53 -24.42 -4.76
C ILE A 172 21.71 -23.59 -4.24
N GLU A 173 22.47 -22.96 -5.13
CA GLU A 173 23.61 -22.13 -4.74
C GLU A 173 23.19 -20.90 -3.93
N PHE A 174 22.06 -20.29 -4.28
CA PHE A 174 21.46 -19.21 -3.52
C PHE A 174 21.10 -19.64 -2.09
N LEU A 175 20.41 -20.79 -1.95
CA LEU A 175 19.88 -21.27 -0.68
C LEU A 175 20.99 -21.62 0.34
N LYS A 176 22.21 -21.94 -0.12
CA LYS A 176 23.37 -22.13 0.78
C LYS A 176 23.69 -20.88 1.60
N ARG A 177 23.40 -19.69 1.06
CA ARG A 177 23.73 -18.40 1.68
C ARG A 177 22.51 -17.69 2.26
N LYS A 178 21.34 -17.94 1.69
CA LYS A 178 20.07 -17.29 2.05
C LYS A 178 18.97 -18.36 2.16
N PRO A 179 18.79 -18.95 3.35
CA PRO A 179 17.75 -19.94 3.56
C PRO A 179 16.37 -19.34 3.29
N PHE A 180 15.63 -19.96 2.37
CA PHE A 180 14.22 -19.68 2.14
C PHE A 180 13.46 -20.96 2.41
N ASN A 181 12.72 -21.00 3.53
CA ASN A 181 12.22 -22.24 4.10
C ASN A 181 10.95 -22.73 3.41
N PHE A 182 10.56 -22.20 2.25
CA PHE A 182 9.34 -22.57 1.53
C PHE A 182 9.55 -23.84 0.70
N ASP A 183 8.47 -24.44 0.23
CA ASP A 183 8.53 -25.45 -0.81
C ASP A 183 8.84 -24.76 -2.13
N ILE A 184 10.10 -24.84 -2.56
CA ILE A 184 10.58 -24.11 -3.73
C ILE A 184 10.33 -24.91 -5.00
N VAL A 185 9.77 -24.27 -6.03
CA VAL A 185 9.59 -24.82 -7.37
C VAL A 185 10.44 -23.97 -8.33
N THR A 186 11.31 -24.63 -9.09
CA THR A 186 12.28 -23.99 -10.00
C THR A 186 11.90 -24.21 -11.46
N ASP A 187 12.62 -23.55 -12.37
CA ASP A 187 12.48 -23.76 -13.81
C ASP A 187 11.07 -23.42 -14.36
N GLN A 188 10.32 -22.54 -13.68
CA GLN A 188 8.93 -22.21 -14.03
C GLN A 188 8.77 -21.00 -14.94
N LYS A 189 9.69 -20.81 -15.91
CA LYS A 189 9.65 -19.64 -16.80
C LYS A 189 8.33 -19.55 -17.57
N GLU A 190 7.90 -20.66 -18.18
CA GLU A 190 6.66 -20.71 -18.99
C GLU A 190 5.41 -20.40 -18.16
N LEU A 191 5.30 -20.99 -16.97
CA LEU A 191 4.20 -20.73 -16.04
C LEU A 191 4.14 -19.25 -15.63
N LEU A 192 5.29 -18.63 -15.38
CA LEU A 192 5.38 -17.23 -14.97
C LEU A 192 5.11 -16.27 -16.14
N ASP A 193 5.57 -16.57 -17.35
CA ASP A 193 5.38 -15.72 -18.53
C ASP A 193 3.98 -15.81 -19.13
N ASN A 194 3.33 -16.98 -19.05
CA ASN A 194 2.07 -17.22 -19.76
C ASN A 194 0.84 -17.17 -18.84
N PHE A 195 0.97 -17.65 -17.60
CA PHE A 195 -0.15 -17.72 -16.67
C PHE A 195 -0.11 -16.61 -15.62
N PHE A 196 0.92 -16.60 -14.78
CA PHE A 196 0.95 -15.65 -13.65
C PHE A 196 1.23 -14.21 -14.10
N LYS A 197 2.08 -14.00 -15.10
CA LYS A 197 2.42 -12.67 -15.66
C LYS A 197 2.60 -11.59 -14.57
N PRO A 198 3.56 -11.79 -13.65
CA PRO A 198 3.66 -10.95 -12.47
C PRO A 198 3.96 -9.48 -12.78
N GLY A 199 4.55 -9.14 -13.94
CA GLY A 199 4.93 -7.78 -14.32
C GLY A 199 6.12 -7.22 -13.54
N ALA A 200 6.15 -7.44 -12.23
CA ALA A 200 7.25 -7.15 -11.33
C ALA A 200 7.34 -8.21 -10.21
N TYR A 201 8.50 -8.33 -9.58
CA TYR A 201 8.75 -9.22 -8.44
C TYR A 201 9.12 -8.40 -7.20
N PRO A 202 8.81 -8.87 -5.98
CA PRO A 202 8.04 -10.08 -5.68
C PRO A 202 6.55 -9.94 -6.05
N LYS A 203 5.86 -11.08 -6.12
CA LYS A 203 4.39 -11.15 -5.99
C LYS A 203 4.02 -12.19 -4.98
N ILE A 204 2.96 -11.92 -4.23
CA ILE A 204 2.43 -12.84 -3.24
C ILE A 204 0.96 -13.10 -3.58
N LEU A 205 0.58 -14.36 -3.63
CA LEU A 205 -0.80 -14.79 -3.81
C LEU A 205 -1.21 -15.61 -2.60
N ILE A 206 -2.43 -15.39 -2.11
CA ILE A 206 -3.03 -16.22 -1.07
C ILE A 206 -4.28 -16.88 -1.65
N VAL A 207 -4.23 -18.20 -1.72
CA VAL A 207 -5.28 -19.06 -2.24
C VAL A 207 -6.03 -19.66 -1.07
N ASN A 208 -7.37 -19.57 -1.08
CA ASN A 208 -8.21 -20.13 -0.02
C ASN A 208 -8.33 -21.66 -0.12
N LYS A 209 -9.08 -22.26 0.80
CA LYS A 209 -9.24 -23.72 0.93
C LYS A 209 -9.99 -24.34 -0.26
N GLU A 210 -10.74 -23.54 -1.01
CA GLU A 210 -11.49 -23.92 -2.21
C GLU A 210 -10.65 -23.85 -3.49
N GLY A 211 -9.43 -23.31 -3.41
CA GLY A 211 -8.53 -23.11 -4.54
C GLY A 211 -8.76 -21.80 -5.31
N VAL A 212 -9.42 -20.81 -4.70
CA VAL A 212 -9.63 -19.47 -5.27
C VAL A 212 -8.54 -18.52 -4.80
N ILE A 213 -7.98 -17.72 -5.71
CA ILE A 213 -6.94 -16.71 -5.42
C ILE A 213 -7.62 -15.51 -4.73
N SER A 214 -7.74 -15.55 -3.40
CA SER A 214 -8.49 -14.54 -2.64
C SER A 214 -7.73 -13.24 -2.41
N PHE A 215 -6.41 -13.23 -2.58
CA PHE A 215 -5.59 -12.04 -2.37
C PHE A 215 -4.32 -12.07 -3.21
N ILE A 216 -3.94 -10.90 -3.74
CA ILE A 216 -2.70 -10.70 -4.48
C ILE A 216 -2.02 -9.43 -3.97
N SER A 217 -0.74 -9.52 -3.64
CA SER A 217 0.10 -8.42 -3.16
C SER A 217 1.36 -8.26 -4.00
N ASN A 218 1.85 -7.02 -4.05
CA ASN A 218 3.14 -6.68 -4.65
C ASN A 218 4.34 -7.06 -3.75
N GLY A 219 4.09 -7.60 -2.56
CA GLY A 219 5.12 -7.70 -1.52
C GLY A 219 5.73 -6.33 -1.21
N ILE A 220 6.97 -6.34 -0.73
CA ILE A 220 7.80 -5.20 -0.41
C ILE A 220 8.38 -4.68 -1.71
N ARG A 221 7.99 -3.45 -2.07
CA ARG A 221 8.53 -2.75 -3.24
C ARG A 221 9.91 -2.18 -2.90
N GLU A 222 10.77 -2.07 -3.91
CA GLU A 222 12.12 -1.51 -3.76
C GLU A 222 12.11 -0.08 -3.19
N GLU A 223 11.22 0.76 -3.71
CA GLU A 223 10.98 2.15 -3.28
C GLU A 223 10.41 2.27 -1.85
N GLU A 224 9.89 1.17 -1.31
CA GLU A 224 9.23 1.11 -0.02
C GLU A 224 10.01 0.19 0.94
N SER A 225 11.29 -0.10 0.68
CA SER A 225 12.03 -1.15 1.39
C SER A 225 12.64 -0.76 2.75
N ASP A 226 12.04 0.24 3.40
CA ASP A 226 12.32 0.68 4.77
C ASP A 226 11.60 -0.23 5.79
N SER A 227 12.11 -0.31 7.03
CA SER A 227 11.62 -1.26 8.05
C SER A 227 10.12 -1.16 8.35
N ASP A 228 9.56 0.04 8.29
CA ASP A 228 8.15 0.29 8.63
C ASP A 228 7.20 -0.29 7.59
N ASN A 229 7.58 -0.20 6.31
CA ASN A 229 6.81 -0.74 5.20
C ASN A 229 6.90 -2.27 5.15
N VAL A 230 8.07 -2.83 5.48
CA VAL A 230 8.24 -4.28 5.67
C VAL A 230 7.25 -4.79 6.71
N GLN A 231 7.18 -4.14 7.86
CA GLN A 231 6.26 -4.55 8.93
C GLN A 231 4.80 -4.40 8.52
N HIS A 232 4.45 -3.32 7.80
CA HIS A 232 3.10 -3.11 7.30
C HIS A 232 2.66 -4.24 6.35
N THR A 233 3.49 -4.59 5.36
CA THR A 233 3.20 -5.69 4.42
C THR A 233 3.04 -7.01 5.17
N ILE A 234 3.90 -7.33 6.13
CA ILE A 234 3.79 -8.58 6.91
C ILE A 234 2.50 -8.61 7.74
N THR A 235 2.11 -7.49 8.35
CA THR A 235 0.85 -7.39 9.09
C THR A 235 -0.36 -7.63 8.18
N GLU A 236 -0.41 -7.01 7.00
CA GLU A 236 -1.47 -7.23 6.02
C GLU A 236 -1.56 -8.72 5.62
N LEU A 237 -0.42 -9.35 5.31
CA LEU A 237 -0.38 -10.77 4.98
C LEU A 237 -0.89 -11.65 6.13
N GLN A 238 -0.56 -11.32 7.39
CA GLN A 238 -1.07 -12.03 8.56
C GLN A 238 -2.59 -11.89 8.70
N GLU A 239 -3.13 -10.69 8.51
CA GLU A 239 -4.57 -10.44 8.55
C GLU A 239 -5.31 -11.26 7.50
N GLN A 240 -4.82 -11.26 6.26
CA GLN A 240 -5.40 -12.05 5.17
C GLN A 240 -5.35 -13.56 5.47
N LEU A 241 -4.20 -14.08 5.95
CA LEU A 241 -4.07 -15.48 6.35
C LEU A 241 -5.04 -15.84 7.47
N ASN A 242 -5.12 -15.04 8.53
CA ASN A 242 -6.02 -15.29 9.66
C ASN A 242 -7.49 -15.32 9.21
N GLN A 243 -7.88 -14.39 8.35
CA GLN A 243 -9.23 -14.33 7.81
C GLN A 243 -9.57 -15.62 7.03
N LEU A 244 -8.70 -16.04 6.12
CA LEU A 244 -8.94 -17.22 5.27
C LEU A 244 -8.80 -18.56 6.01
N ILE A 245 -8.00 -18.62 7.08
CA ILE A 245 -7.90 -19.80 7.94
C ILE A 245 -9.20 -20.01 8.73
N SER A 246 -9.83 -18.92 9.18
CA SER A 246 -11.02 -18.94 10.04
C SER A 246 -12.32 -19.29 9.32
N LYS A 247 -12.38 -19.08 7.99
CA LYS A 247 -13.47 -19.50 7.11
C LYS A 247 -13.37 -20.98 6.79
#